data_AF-A0A5S9M822-F1
#
_entry.id   AF-A0A5S9M822-F1
#
_cell.length_a   1.000
_cell.length_b   1.000
_cell.length_c   1.000
_cell.angle_alpha   90.00
_cell.angle_beta   90.00
_cell.angle_gamma   90.00
#
_symmetry.space_group_name_H-M   'P 1'
#
loop_
_entity.id
_entity.type
_entity.pdbx_description
1 polymer ?
#
loop_
_entity_poly.entity_id
_entity_poly.type
_entity_poly.pdbx_seq_one_letter_code
_entity_poly.pdbx_strand_id
1 'polypeptide(L)'
;MNAIKRFGSAMVVPVLLFAFFGIVVGLATLCKNSAIMGEMAVEGTMWYKVWSLIESGGWTIFNHMELAFVIGLPISLAKKAQARATLAALMIYLVFNNYIHAILTLWPSTFGVDLSQGVENVAGVKEIAGIPTLDTSIIGAVMISGIVIWIHNRFYDQKLPEMLGIFQGLVFVVIIGFFVMIPIAFIVAFVWPYVQQGIQSLQGFMAQSGYIGVWLFHFLERVLIPTGLHHFIYTPFEFGPAAVNGG
;
A
#
# COMPACT_ATOMS: atom_id res chain seq x y z
N MET A 1 13.11 -20.45 12.44
CA MET A 1 12.01 -21.04 11.63
C MET A 1 10.62 -20.51 12.00
N ASN A 2 10.31 -20.20 13.28
CA ASN A 2 8.97 -19.72 13.69
C ASN A 2 8.63 -18.29 13.25
N ALA A 3 9.60 -17.36 13.17
CA ALA A 3 9.33 -15.96 12.82
C ALA A 3 8.88 -15.78 11.35
N ILE A 4 9.59 -16.40 10.40
CA ILE A 4 9.25 -16.34 8.96
C ILE A 4 7.88 -16.97 8.70
N LYS A 5 7.58 -18.13 9.30
CA LYS A 5 6.27 -18.78 9.19
C LYS A 5 5.16 -17.91 9.76
N ARG A 6 5.40 -17.28 10.91
CA ARG A 6 4.42 -16.39 11.55
C ARG A 6 4.19 -15.11 10.76
N PHE A 7 5.24 -14.53 10.18
CA PHE A 7 5.13 -13.39 9.28
C PHE A 7 4.35 -13.74 8.01
N GLY A 8 4.69 -14.85 7.35
CA GLY A 8 3.93 -15.34 6.18
C GLY A 8 2.45 -15.58 6.50
N SER A 9 2.16 -16.19 7.66
CA SER A 9 0.78 -16.37 8.12
C SER A 9 0.05 -15.05 8.40
N ALA A 10 0.75 -14.00 8.83
CA ALA A 10 0.16 -12.69 9.07
C ALA A 10 -0.20 -11.97 7.76
N MET A 11 0.62 -12.15 6.72
CA MET A 11 0.36 -11.60 5.38
C MET A 11 -0.91 -12.19 4.74
N VAL A 12 -1.32 -13.40 5.13
CA VAL A 12 -2.52 -14.05 4.59
C VAL A 12 -3.81 -13.27 4.94
N VAL A 13 -3.88 -12.65 6.11
CA VAL A 13 -5.10 -11.96 6.58
C VAL A 13 -5.61 -10.92 5.58
N PRO A 14 -4.80 -9.92 5.16
CA PRO A 14 -5.23 -8.98 4.12
C PRO A 14 -5.38 -9.65 2.75
N VAL A 15 -4.50 -10.60 2.40
CA VAL A 15 -4.48 -11.26 1.07
C VAL A 15 -5.78 -12.02 0.78
N LEU A 16 -6.40 -12.65 1.79
CA LEU A 16 -7.66 -13.39 1.59
C LEU A 16 -8.81 -12.51 1.09
N LEU A 17 -8.80 -11.20 1.39
CA LEU A 17 -9.82 -10.28 0.91
C LEU A 17 -9.73 -10.12 -0.62
N PHE A 18 -8.52 -10.10 -1.19
CA PHE A 18 -8.29 -9.90 -2.62
C PHE A 18 -9.00 -10.93 -3.50
N ALA A 19 -9.19 -12.17 -3.00
CA ALA A 19 -9.88 -13.21 -3.76
C ALA A 19 -11.35 -12.83 -4.06
N PHE A 20 -12.09 -12.39 -3.05
CA PHE A 20 -13.49 -11.97 -3.23
C PHE A 20 -13.58 -10.73 -4.10
N PHE A 21 -12.82 -9.68 -3.77
CA PHE A 21 -12.84 -8.41 -4.51
C PHE A 21 -12.39 -8.59 -5.96
N GLY A 22 -11.40 -9.45 -6.22
CA GLY A 22 -10.95 -9.79 -7.58
C GLY A 22 -12.02 -10.51 -8.40
N ILE A 23 -12.78 -11.43 -7.79
CA ILE A 23 -13.93 -12.07 -8.47
C ILE A 23 -15.00 -11.02 -8.81
N VAL A 24 -15.29 -10.09 -7.90
CA VAL A 24 -16.27 -9.01 -8.13
C VAL A 24 -15.84 -8.12 -9.30
N VAL A 25 -14.58 -7.67 -9.33
CA VAL A 25 -14.03 -6.88 -10.43
C VAL A 25 -14.10 -7.67 -11.74
N GLY A 26 -13.65 -8.93 -11.74
CA GLY A 26 -13.68 -9.78 -12.94
C GLY A 26 -15.09 -9.99 -13.51
N LEU A 27 -16.08 -10.27 -12.65
CA LEU A 27 -17.48 -10.40 -13.07
C LEU A 27 -18.04 -9.09 -13.59
N ALA A 28 -17.76 -7.97 -12.91
CA ALA A 28 -18.23 -6.67 -13.37
C ALA A 28 -17.63 -6.28 -14.72
N THR A 29 -16.34 -6.52 -14.94
CA THR A 29 -15.67 -6.30 -16.24
C THR A 29 -16.30 -7.15 -17.33
N LEU A 30 -16.59 -8.42 -17.07
CA LEU A 30 -17.26 -9.32 -18.01
C LEU A 30 -18.68 -8.81 -18.34
N CYS A 31 -19.45 -8.40 -17.33
CA CYS A 31 -20.81 -7.92 -17.52
C CYS A 31 -20.90 -6.55 -18.18
N LYS A 32 -19.84 -5.73 -18.12
CA LYS A 32 -19.72 -4.46 -18.86
C LYS A 32 -19.14 -4.62 -20.26
N ASN A 33 -18.73 -5.82 -20.67
CA ASN A 33 -18.14 -6.04 -21.97
C ASN A 33 -19.24 -6.21 -23.04
N SER A 34 -19.31 -5.26 -23.98
CA SER A 34 -20.29 -5.25 -25.07
C SER A 34 -20.13 -6.42 -26.05
N ALA A 35 -18.93 -7.01 -26.17
CA ALA A 35 -18.73 -8.19 -27.01
C ALA A 35 -19.36 -9.46 -26.41
N ILE A 36 -19.60 -9.49 -25.09
CA ILE A 36 -20.18 -10.64 -24.38
C ILE A 36 -21.68 -10.40 -24.12
N MET A 37 -22.03 -9.22 -23.62
CA MET A 37 -23.39 -8.90 -23.17
C MET A 37 -24.20 -8.12 -24.22
N GLY A 38 -23.60 -7.72 -25.35
CA GLY A 38 -24.28 -6.98 -26.41
C GLY A 38 -24.61 -5.53 -26.04
N GLU A 39 -25.68 -4.99 -26.62
CA GLU A 39 -26.05 -3.58 -26.52
C GLU A 39 -26.37 -3.12 -25.09
N MET A 40 -26.84 -4.02 -24.22
CA MET A 40 -27.11 -3.68 -22.82
C MET A 40 -25.84 -3.36 -22.01
N ALA A 41 -24.66 -3.75 -22.47
CA ALA A 41 -23.39 -3.41 -21.82
C ALA A 41 -22.70 -2.19 -22.44
N VAL A 42 -23.36 -1.46 -23.34
CA VAL A 42 -22.86 -0.18 -23.84
C VAL A 42 -22.87 0.84 -22.70
N GLU A 43 -21.81 1.67 -22.67
CA GLU A 43 -21.67 2.74 -21.69
C GLU A 43 -22.89 3.67 -21.71
N GLY A 44 -23.40 4.00 -20.52
CA GLY A 44 -24.58 4.86 -20.34
C GLY A 44 -25.91 4.12 -20.13
N THR A 45 -25.99 2.83 -20.49
CA THR A 45 -27.14 1.97 -20.18
C THR A 45 -27.31 1.76 -18.67
N MET A 46 -28.52 1.40 -18.22
CA MET A 46 -28.77 1.10 -16.81
C MET A 46 -27.97 -0.12 -16.34
N TRP A 47 -27.85 -1.14 -17.18
CA TRP A 47 -27.06 -2.33 -16.87
C TRP A 47 -25.58 -2.01 -16.66
N TYR A 48 -24.96 -1.26 -17.58
CA TYR A 48 -23.58 -0.80 -17.41
C TYR A 48 -23.40 -0.05 -16.09
N LYS A 49 -24.30 0.90 -15.77
CA LYS A 49 -24.23 1.68 -14.52
C LYS A 49 -24.31 0.82 -13.26
N VAL A 50 -25.18 -0.19 -13.24
CA VAL A 50 -25.29 -1.13 -12.10
C VAL A 50 -23.99 -1.90 -11.92
N TRP A 51 -23.40 -2.39 -13.00
CA TRP A 51 -22.13 -3.11 -12.90
C TRP A 51 -20.94 -2.21 -12.59
N SER A 52 -20.93 -0.95 -13.05
CA SER A 52 -19.92 0.03 -12.64
C SER A 52 -20.02 0.38 -11.15
N LEU A 53 -21.23 0.44 -10.59
CA LEU A 53 -21.42 0.58 -9.14
C LEU A 53 -20.81 -0.60 -8.37
N ILE A 54 -21.07 -1.84 -8.82
CA ILE A 54 -20.54 -3.06 -8.21
C ILE A 54 -19.01 -3.10 -8.34
N GLU A 55 -18.48 -2.79 -9.51
CA GLU A 55 -17.04 -2.74 -9.78
C GLU A 55 -16.32 -1.72 -8.88
N SER A 56 -16.92 -0.53 -8.68
CA SER A 56 -16.37 0.48 -7.78
C SER A 56 -16.18 -0.08 -6.36
N GLY A 57 -17.16 -0.86 -5.87
CA GLY A 57 -17.01 -1.61 -4.62
C GLY A 57 -15.91 -2.67 -4.69
N GLY A 58 -15.79 -3.36 -5.83
CA GLY A 58 -14.73 -4.35 -6.13
C GLY A 58 -13.31 -3.79 -6.01
N TRP A 59 -13.08 -2.55 -6.42
CA TRP A 59 -11.76 -1.91 -6.36
C TRP A 59 -11.30 -1.49 -4.95
N THR A 60 -12.19 -1.49 -3.95
CA THR A 60 -11.92 -0.97 -2.60
C THR A 60 -10.63 -1.52 -1.97
N ILE A 61 -10.44 -2.85 -1.98
CA ILE A 61 -9.26 -3.45 -1.34
C ILE A 61 -7.97 -3.15 -2.09
N PHE A 62 -8.04 -3.04 -3.42
CA PHE A 62 -6.89 -2.78 -4.27
C PHE A 62 -6.44 -1.32 -4.13
N ASN A 63 -7.39 -0.38 -4.07
CA ASN A 63 -7.11 1.04 -3.88
C ASN A 63 -6.55 1.37 -2.48
N HIS A 64 -6.87 0.52 -1.49
CA HIS A 64 -6.48 0.71 -0.08
C HIS A 64 -5.64 -0.45 0.46
N MET A 65 -4.89 -1.14 -0.40
CA MET A 65 -4.09 -2.31 -0.02
C MET A 65 -3.13 -1.99 1.13
N GLU A 66 -2.49 -0.83 1.13
CA GLU A 66 -1.54 -0.39 2.14
C GLU A 66 -2.20 -0.35 3.53
N LEU A 67 -3.40 0.21 3.61
CA LEU A 67 -4.18 0.26 4.86
C LEU A 67 -4.57 -1.14 5.32
N ALA A 68 -5.00 -2.01 4.40
CA ALA A 68 -5.33 -3.40 4.71
C ALA A 68 -4.13 -4.15 5.31
N PHE A 69 -2.92 -3.96 4.77
CA PHE A 69 -1.70 -4.58 5.29
C PHE A 69 -1.25 -3.97 6.63
N VAL A 70 -1.31 -2.65 6.78
CA VAL A 70 -0.96 -1.97 8.05
C VAL A 70 -1.84 -2.46 9.20
N ILE A 71 -3.13 -2.64 8.94
CA ILE A 71 -4.14 -3.12 9.89
C ILE A 71 -4.02 -4.64 10.10
N GLY A 72 -3.85 -5.42 9.03
CA GLY A 72 -3.87 -6.87 9.07
C GLY A 72 -2.71 -7.50 9.83
N LEU A 73 -1.50 -6.94 9.71
CA LEU A 73 -0.30 -7.46 10.35
C LEU A 73 -0.36 -7.51 11.89
N PRO A 74 -0.71 -6.43 12.61
CA PRO A 74 -0.74 -6.43 14.08
C PRO A 74 -1.82 -7.36 14.65
N ILE A 75 -2.89 -7.66 13.90
CA ILE A 75 -3.89 -8.67 14.30
C ILE A 75 -3.23 -10.03 14.57
N SER A 76 -2.25 -10.41 13.75
CA SER A 76 -1.58 -11.72 13.82
C SER A 76 -0.25 -11.69 14.60
N LEU A 77 0.43 -10.54 14.60
CA LEU A 77 1.80 -10.42 15.11
C LEU A 77 1.91 -9.76 16.49
N ALA A 78 0.91 -8.97 16.91
CA ALA A 78 0.90 -8.43 18.27
C ALA A 78 0.76 -9.57 19.29
N LYS A 79 1.53 -9.50 20.39
CA LYS A 79 1.52 -10.52 21.45
C LYS A 79 0.41 -10.32 22.48
N LYS A 80 -0.17 -9.11 22.52
CA LYS A 80 -1.19 -8.69 23.48
C LYS A 80 -2.01 -7.57 22.87
N ALA A 81 -3.23 -7.37 23.38
CA ALA A 81 -4.13 -6.28 23.01
C ALA A 81 -4.16 -5.97 21.50
N GLN A 82 -4.41 -7.00 20.66
CA GLN A 82 -4.25 -6.87 19.20
C GLN A 82 -5.08 -5.73 18.60
N ALA A 83 -6.28 -5.48 19.12
CA ALA A 83 -7.12 -4.35 18.70
C ALA A 83 -6.43 -2.99 18.92
N ARG A 84 -5.74 -2.81 20.05
CA ARG A 84 -5.00 -1.57 20.34
C ARG A 84 -3.72 -1.48 19.51
N ALA A 85 -3.03 -2.59 19.28
CA ALA A 85 -1.88 -2.64 18.37
C ALA A 85 -2.27 -2.24 16.94
N THR A 86 -3.44 -2.69 16.49
CA THR A 86 -4.00 -2.39 15.16
C THR A 86 -4.32 -0.90 15.03
N LEU A 87 -5.00 -0.33 16.03
CA LEU A 87 -5.28 1.10 16.06
C LEU A 87 -3.98 1.94 16.08
N ALA A 88 -2.98 1.52 16.87
CA ALA A 88 -1.68 2.18 16.89
C ALA A 88 -0.98 2.13 15.52
N ALA A 89 -1.01 0.97 14.84
CA ALA A 89 -0.38 0.79 13.53
C ALA A 89 -0.99 1.70 12.48
N LEU A 90 -2.32 1.78 12.43
CA LEU A 90 -3.02 2.70 11.53
C LEU A 90 -2.63 4.15 11.80
N MET A 91 -2.73 4.60 13.06
CA MET A 91 -2.44 6.00 13.39
C MET A 91 -0.98 6.37 13.12
N ILE A 92 -0.03 5.51 13.47
CA ILE A 92 1.40 5.78 13.26
C ILE A 92 1.74 5.75 11.76
N TYR A 93 1.08 4.91 10.96
CA TYR A 93 1.24 4.93 9.50
C TYR A 93 0.69 6.21 8.87
N LEU A 94 -0.44 6.74 9.35
CA LEU A 94 -0.94 8.04 8.90
C LEU A 94 0.00 9.19 9.34
N VAL A 95 0.59 9.12 10.53
CA VAL A 95 1.62 10.07 10.97
C VAL A 95 2.84 10.03 10.05
N PHE A 96 3.32 8.82 9.71
CA PHE A 96 4.42 8.64 8.76
C PHE A 96 4.12 9.29 7.40
N ASN A 97 2.94 9.04 6.82
CA ASN A 97 2.55 9.64 5.54
C ASN A 97 2.40 11.17 5.62
N ASN A 98 1.88 11.70 6.73
CA ASN A 98 1.84 13.15 6.96
C ASN A 98 3.24 13.76 7.04
N TYR A 99 4.22 13.06 7.63
CA TYR A 99 5.60 13.54 7.64
C TYR A 99 6.23 13.50 6.26
N ILE A 100 6.02 12.44 5.48
CA ILE A 100 6.47 12.42 4.08
C ILE A 100 5.85 13.58 3.31
N HIS A 101 4.53 13.76 3.41
CA HIS A 101 3.82 14.89 2.80
C HIS A 101 4.46 16.23 3.18
N ALA A 102 4.64 16.47 4.49
CA ALA A 102 5.26 17.69 4.99
C ALA A 102 6.69 17.88 4.47
N ILE A 103 7.49 16.81 4.37
CA ILE A 103 8.84 16.87 3.82
C ILE A 103 8.81 17.29 2.35
N LEU A 104 7.92 16.71 1.54
CA LEU A 104 7.78 17.05 0.13
C LEU A 104 7.30 18.50 -0.06
N THR A 105 6.42 19.00 0.80
CA THR A 105 5.90 20.38 0.73
C THR A 105 6.87 21.43 1.27
N LEU A 106 7.65 21.11 2.31
CA LEU A 106 8.61 22.04 2.92
C LEU A 106 9.92 22.15 2.12
N TRP A 107 10.32 21.07 1.42
CA TRP A 107 11.53 21.02 0.60
C TRP A 107 11.27 20.55 -0.85
N PRO A 108 10.37 21.20 -1.60
CA PRO A 108 9.96 20.74 -2.93
C PRO A 108 11.12 20.72 -3.92
N SER A 109 12.05 21.69 -3.84
CA SER A 109 13.23 21.75 -4.69
C SER A 109 14.26 20.64 -4.43
N THR A 110 14.32 20.11 -3.20
CA THR A 110 15.24 19.02 -2.84
C THR A 110 14.77 17.68 -3.39
N PHE A 111 13.46 17.44 -3.36
CA PHE A 111 12.88 16.17 -3.80
C PHE A 111 12.36 16.20 -5.24
N GLY A 112 12.36 17.35 -5.90
CA GLY A 112 11.90 17.49 -7.29
C GLY A 112 10.41 17.19 -7.46
N VAL A 113 9.63 17.35 -6.39
CA VAL A 113 8.20 17.04 -6.34
C VAL A 113 7.43 18.33 -6.22
N ASP A 114 6.57 18.61 -7.20
CA ASP A 114 5.62 19.72 -7.16
C ASP A 114 4.19 19.18 -7.05
N LEU A 115 3.67 19.15 -5.82
CA LEU A 115 2.31 18.68 -5.53
C LEU A 115 1.22 19.66 -5.98
N SER A 116 1.56 20.85 -6.51
CA SER A 116 0.58 21.83 -6.97
C SER A 116 -0.17 21.39 -8.24
N GLN A 117 0.39 20.44 -9.02
CA GLN A 117 -0.22 19.93 -10.25
C GLN A 117 -1.19 18.76 -10.03
N GLY A 118 -1.48 18.42 -8.77
CA GLY A 118 -2.31 17.27 -8.41
C GLY A 118 -1.50 15.98 -8.31
N VAL A 119 -1.91 15.11 -7.38
CA VAL A 119 -1.21 13.86 -7.03
C VAL A 119 -1.01 12.93 -8.22
N GLU A 120 -2.03 12.84 -9.08
CA GLU A 120 -2.07 11.92 -10.23
C GLU A 120 -1.01 12.25 -11.30
N ASN A 121 -0.51 13.49 -11.32
CA ASN A 121 0.46 13.95 -12.32
C ASN A 121 1.91 13.86 -11.84
N VAL A 122 2.14 13.43 -10.60
CA VAL A 122 3.48 13.31 -10.03
C VAL A 122 3.89 11.85 -9.92
N ALA A 123 4.86 11.44 -10.74
CA ALA A 123 5.37 10.08 -10.74
C ALA A 123 5.92 9.68 -9.35
N GLY A 124 5.51 8.52 -8.85
CA GLY A 124 5.96 7.99 -7.57
C GLY A 124 5.28 8.62 -6.34
N VAL A 125 4.22 9.39 -6.54
CA VAL A 125 3.35 9.91 -5.48
C VAL A 125 1.97 9.28 -5.63
N LYS A 126 1.33 8.98 -4.50
CA LYS A 126 -0.04 8.45 -4.42
C LYS A 126 -0.77 9.12 -3.26
N GLU A 127 -2.09 9.16 -3.33
CA GLU A 127 -2.92 9.58 -2.21
C GLU A 127 -3.27 8.37 -1.33
N ILE A 128 -2.87 8.42 -0.05
CA ILE A 128 -3.20 7.39 0.94
C ILE A 128 -4.07 8.02 2.02
N ALA A 129 -5.33 7.61 2.08
CA ALA A 129 -6.32 8.14 3.04
C ALA A 129 -6.43 9.69 3.02
N GLY A 130 -6.40 10.30 1.83
CA GLY A 130 -6.45 11.76 1.67
C GLY A 130 -5.10 12.47 1.85
N ILE A 131 -4.00 11.73 1.99
CA ILE A 131 -2.66 12.29 2.20
C ILE A 131 -1.80 12.05 0.95
N PRO A 132 -1.44 13.12 0.19
CA PRO A 132 -0.44 13.03 -0.88
C PRO A 132 0.93 12.64 -0.32
N THR A 133 1.42 11.45 -0.66
CA THR A 133 2.65 10.86 -0.09
C THR A 133 3.40 10.05 -1.15
N LEU A 134 4.62 9.62 -0.84
CA LEU A 134 5.36 8.73 -1.73
C LEU A 134 4.63 7.39 -1.88
N ASP A 135 4.51 6.91 -3.10
CA ASP A 135 3.96 5.59 -3.40
C ASP A 135 4.98 4.51 -3.01
N THR A 136 4.90 4.12 -1.73
CA THR A 136 5.73 3.06 -1.14
C THR A 136 5.10 1.67 -1.27
N SER A 137 3.90 1.60 -1.87
CA SER A 137 3.06 0.41 -1.96
C SER A 137 2.99 -0.37 -0.63
N ILE A 138 2.78 -1.68 -0.72
CA ILE A 138 2.70 -2.59 0.42
C ILE A 138 4.01 -2.63 1.23
N ILE A 139 5.18 -2.31 0.63
CA ILE A 139 6.46 -2.31 1.37
C ILE A 139 6.41 -1.30 2.52
N GLY A 140 5.99 -0.06 2.24
CA GLY A 140 5.89 0.98 3.26
C GLY A 140 4.94 0.56 4.38
N ALA A 141 3.77 0.03 4.00
CA ALA A 141 2.80 -0.52 4.94
C ALA A 141 3.38 -1.59 5.87
N VAL A 142 4.04 -2.61 5.30
CA VAL A 142 4.64 -3.73 6.03
C VAL A 142 5.77 -3.25 6.94
N MET A 143 6.63 -2.37 6.44
CA MET A 143 7.76 -1.80 7.20
C MET A 143 7.27 -1.05 8.43
N ILE A 144 6.36 -0.08 8.24
CA ILE A 144 5.86 0.75 9.34
C ILE A 144 5.07 -0.11 10.33
N SER A 145 4.21 -1.00 9.84
CA SER A 145 3.47 -1.92 10.71
C SER A 145 4.41 -2.81 11.53
N GLY A 146 5.50 -3.32 10.94
CA GLY A 146 6.53 -4.08 11.64
C GLY A 146 7.20 -3.29 12.76
N ILE A 147 7.56 -2.02 12.51
CA ILE A 147 8.08 -1.10 13.54
C ILE A 147 7.08 -0.93 14.67
N VAL A 148 5.81 -0.67 14.35
CA VAL A 148 4.76 -0.47 15.36
C VAL A 148 4.50 -1.73 16.17
N ILE A 149 4.47 -2.91 15.55
CA ILE A 149 4.33 -4.19 16.23
C ILE A 149 5.48 -4.39 17.22
N TRP A 150 6.71 -4.03 16.83
CA TRP A 150 7.86 -4.10 17.71
C TRP A 150 7.72 -3.15 18.90
N ILE A 151 7.37 -1.87 18.67
CA ILE A 151 7.12 -0.87 19.72
C ILE A 151 6.02 -1.36 20.67
N HIS A 152 4.88 -1.79 20.12
CA HIS A 152 3.73 -2.26 20.88
C HIS A 152 4.09 -3.45 21.76
N ASN A 153 4.74 -4.46 21.20
CA ASN A 153 5.14 -5.65 21.96
C ASN A 153 6.12 -5.32 23.09
N ARG A 154 6.97 -4.29 22.90
CA ARG A 154 7.97 -3.89 23.88
C ARG A 154 7.42 -2.97 24.97
N PHE A 155 6.62 -1.96 24.62
CA PHE A 155 6.32 -0.81 25.48
C PHE A 155 4.87 -0.71 25.95
N TYR A 156 3.95 -1.53 25.44
CA TYR A 156 2.53 -1.38 25.77
C TYR A 156 2.20 -1.55 27.27
N ASP A 157 2.90 -2.43 28.00
CA ASP A 157 2.69 -2.59 29.46
C ASP A 157 3.65 -1.73 30.30
N GLN A 158 4.37 -0.78 29.67
CA GLN A 158 5.31 0.06 30.38
C GLN A 158 4.57 0.91 31.41
N LYS A 159 4.96 0.78 32.68
CA LYS A 159 4.45 1.61 33.76
C LYS A 159 5.14 2.96 33.74
N LEU A 160 4.34 4.01 33.66
CA LEU A 160 4.78 5.40 33.78
C LEU A 160 4.51 5.90 35.22
N PRO A 161 5.24 6.94 35.69
CA PRO A 161 4.93 7.61 36.95
C PRO A 161 3.47 8.05 37.01
N GLU A 162 2.92 8.17 38.22
CA GLU A 162 1.49 8.42 38.44
C GLU A 162 0.96 9.65 37.68
N MET A 163 1.74 10.75 37.65
CA MET A 163 1.38 11.96 36.91
C MET A 163 1.25 11.76 35.38
N LEU A 164 1.86 10.71 34.83
CA LEU A 164 1.79 10.35 33.41
C LEU A 164 0.96 9.08 33.17
N GLY A 165 0.19 8.62 34.16
CA GLY A 165 -0.59 7.39 34.09
C GLY A 165 -1.55 7.33 32.91
N ILE A 166 -2.11 8.47 32.51
CA ILE A 166 -3.03 8.60 31.36
C ILE A 166 -2.38 8.25 30.02
N PHE A 167 -1.06 8.33 29.93
CA PHE A 167 -0.32 8.06 28.70
C PHE A 167 0.10 6.59 28.57
N GLN A 168 -0.21 5.71 29.53
CA GLN A 168 0.17 4.29 29.47
C GLN A 168 -0.58 3.52 28.36
N GLY A 169 -0.08 2.34 27.98
CA GLY A 169 -0.76 1.48 27.01
C GLY A 169 -0.66 1.97 25.58
N LEU A 170 -1.82 2.09 24.92
CA LEU A 170 -1.94 2.52 23.53
C LEU A 170 -1.29 3.89 23.31
N VAL A 171 -1.56 4.85 24.21
CA VAL A 171 -1.10 6.22 24.03
C VAL A 171 0.43 6.29 24.06
N PHE A 172 1.08 5.52 24.94
CA PHE A 172 2.53 5.46 25.02
C PHE A 172 3.15 4.92 23.73
N VAL A 173 2.56 3.86 23.16
CA VAL A 173 2.99 3.29 21.89
C VAL A 173 2.87 4.32 20.76
N VAL A 174 1.78 5.09 20.72
CA VAL A 174 1.57 6.16 19.74
C VAL A 174 2.58 7.29 19.93
N ILE A 175 2.87 7.70 21.17
CA ILE A 175 3.88 8.72 21.48
C ILE A 175 5.26 8.29 20.96
N ILE A 176 5.69 7.06 21.27
CA ILE A 176 6.97 6.55 20.77
C ILE A 176 6.95 6.50 19.24
N GLY A 177 5.87 5.97 18.66
CA GLY A 177 5.69 5.89 17.22
C GLY A 177 5.82 7.25 16.53
N PHE A 178 5.17 8.29 17.06
CA PHE A 178 5.23 9.66 16.54
C PHE A 178 6.67 10.15 16.40
N PHE A 179 7.48 10.05 17.47
CA PHE A 179 8.88 10.49 17.40
C PHE A 179 9.76 9.58 16.54
N VAL A 180 9.52 8.27 16.54
CA VAL A 180 10.25 7.33 15.68
C VAL A 180 9.97 7.57 14.20
N MET A 181 8.76 8.01 13.84
CA MET A 181 8.42 8.25 12.43
C MET A 181 9.13 9.47 11.82
N ILE A 182 9.63 10.41 12.62
CA ILE A 182 10.36 11.57 12.09
C ILE A 182 11.62 11.14 11.32
N PRO A 183 12.62 10.46 11.95
CA PRO A 183 13.81 10.03 11.23
C PRO A 183 13.49 9.00 10.14
N ILE A 184 12.50 8.12 10.36
CA ILE A 184 12.09 7.13 9.35
C ILE A 184 11.52 7.80 8.11
N ALA A 185 10.67 8.83 8.26
CA ALA A 185 10.13 9.58 7.14
C ALA A 185 11.24 10.28 6.34
N PHE A 186 12.21 10.91 7.00
CA PHE A 186 13.36 11.49 6.30
C PHE A 186 14.14 10.43 5.53
N ILE A 187 14.49 9.30 6.17
CA ILE A 187 15.23 8.22 5.51
C ILE A 187 14.47 7.72 4.28
N VAL A 188 13.16 7.48 4.39
CA VAL A 188 12.35 7.02 3.26
C VAL A 188 12.26 8.09 2.17
N ALA A 189 12.05 9.36 2.51
CA ALA A 189 12.01 10.44 1.53
C ALA A 189 13.30 10.55 0.71
N PHE A 190 14.46 10.33 1.32
CA PHE A 190 15.75 10.34 0.61
C PHE A 190 16.04 9.05 -0.16
N VAL A 191 15.70 7.89 0.40
CA VAL A 191 16.09 6.59 -0.19
C VAL A 191 15.10 6.13 -1.28
N TRP A 192 13.81 6.40 -1.08
CA TRP A 192 12.75 5.87 -1.95
C TRP A 192 12.84 6.31 -3.41
N PRO A 193 13.21 7.56 -3.76
CA PRO A 193 13.40 7.95 -5.16
C PRO A 193 14.38 7.05 -5.92
N TYR A 194 15.45 6.59 -5.27
CA TYR A 194 16.41 5.65 -5.89
C TYR A 194 15.81 4.26 -6.08
N VAL A 195 15.00 3.79 -5.12
CA VAL A 195 14.27 2.53 -5.24
C VAL A 195 13.28 2.62 -6.40
N GLN A 196 12.54 3.73 -6.50
CA GLN A 196 11.59 4.00 -7.57
C GLN A 196 12.27 4.02 -8.94
N GLN A 197 13.43 4.67 -9.06
CA GLN A 197 14.21 4.66 -10.29
C GLN A 197 14.67 3.25 -10.67
N GLY A 198 15.09 2.43 -9.70
CA GLY A 198 15.44 1.02 -9.92
C GLY A 198 14.26 0.21 -10.45
N ILE A 199 13.08 0.39 -9.86
CA ILE A 199 11.82 -0.24 -10.30
C ILE A 199 11.48 0.18 -11.73
N GLN A 200 11.51 1.49 -12.03
CA GLN A 200 11.25 2.02 -13.38
C GLN A 200 12.26 1.49 -14.41
N SER A 201 13.54 1.39 -14.05
CA SER A 201 14.58 0.87 -14.95
C SER A 201 14.33 -0.60 -15.28
N LEU A 202 13.92 -1.40 -14.28
CA LEU A 202 13.55 -2.80 -14.48
C LEU A 202 12.31 -2.95 -15.38
N GLN A 203 11.30 -2.09 -15.19
CA GLN A 203 10.11 -2.06 -16.02
C GLN A 203 10.45 -1.69 -17.48
N GLY A 204 11.25 -0.65 -17.69
CA GLY A 204 11.72 -0.25 -19.02
C GLY A 204 12.51 -1.37 -19.71
N PHE A 205 13.38 -2.06 -18.97
CA PHE A 205 14.09 -3.24 -19.49
C PHE A 205 13.13 -4.35 -19.92
N MET A 206 12.14 -4.70 -19.10
CA MET A 206 11.14 -5.71 -19.44
C MET A 206 10.33 -5.32 -20.67
N ALA A 207 9.91 -4.05 -20.79
CA ALA A 207 9.15 -3.57 -21.93
C ALA A 207 9.94 -3.62 -23.25
N GLN A 208 11.26 -3.40 -23.21
CA GLN A 208 12.10 -3.31 -24.41
C GLN A 208 12.77 -4.63 -24.82
N SER A 209 12.76 -5.66 -23.97
CA SER A 209 13.56 -6.89 -24.16
C SER A 209 12.83 -8.05 -24.86
N GLY A 210 11.67 -7.80 -25.48
CA GLY A 210 10.91 -8.81 -26.23
C GLY A 210 10.62 -10.07 -25.40
N TYR A 211 10.91 -11.26 -25.94
CA TYR A 211 10.64 -12.54 -25.27
C TYR A 211 11.33 -12.69 -23.89
N ILE A 212 12.53 -12.13 -23.73
CA ILE A 212 13.25 -12.16 -22.45
C ILE A 212 12.51 -11.29 -21.43
N GLY A 213 12.01 -10.14 -21.87
CA GLY A 213 11.20 -9.24 -21.04
C GLY A 213 9.91 -9.90 -20.56
N VAL A 214 9.18 -10.56 -21.46
CA VAL A 214 7.96 -11.31 -21.12
C VAL A 214 8.26 -12.45 -20.13
N TRP A 215 9.34 -13.20 -20.35
CA TRP A 215 9.74 -14.26 -19.42
C TRP A 215 10.07 -13.69 -18.03
N LEU A 216 10.86 -12.61 -17.99
CA LEU A 216 11.28 -11.98 -16.75
C LEU A 216 10.10 -11.40 -15.96
N PHE A 217 9.12 -10.79 -16.66
CA PHE A 217 7.88 -10.31 -16.08
C PHE A 217 7.17 -11.43 -15.31
N HIS A 218 6.85 -12.54 -15.98
CA HIS A 218 6.14 -13.66 -15.36
C HIS A 218 6.95 -14.32 -14.24
N PHE A 219 8.28 -14.40 -14.40
CA PHE A 219 9.15 -14.93 -13.37
C PHE A 219 9.11 -14.08 -12.10
N LEU A 220 9.29 -12.75 -12.23
CA LEU A 220 9.29 -11.83 -11.10
C LEU A 220 7.91 -11.72 -10.45
N GLU A 221 6.85 -11.66 -11.25
CA GLU A 221 5.48 -11.64 -10.76
C GLU A 221 5.23 -12.83 -9.80
N ARG A 222 5.67 -14.05 -10.16
CA ARG A 222 5.46 -15.27 -9.37
C ARG A 222 6.34 -15.34 -8.12
N VAL A 223 7.62 -15.01 -8.25
CA VAL A 223 8.58 -15.12 -7.13
C VAL A 223 8.32 -14.06 -6.06
N LEU A 224 7.75 -12.91 -6.44
CA LEU A 224 7.48 -11.78 -5.56
C LEU A 224 6.08 -11.78 -4.92
N ILE A 225 5.25 -12.80 -5.17
CA ILE A 225 3.95 -12.95 -4.51
C ILE A 225 4.09 -12.96 -2.97
N PRO A 226 4.99 -13.74 -2.35
CA PRO A 226 5.06 -13.85 -0.89
C PRO A 226 5.45 -12.54 -0.18
N THR A 227 6.09 -11.61 -0.89
CA THR A 227 6.54 -10.32 -0.36
C THR A 227 5.58 -9.18 -0.68
N GLY A 228 4.59 -9.40 -1.55
CA GLY A 228 3.74 -8.33 -2.09
C GLY A 228 4.44 -7.46 -3.14
N LEU A 229 5.72 -7.69 -3.44
CA LEU A 229 6.47 -6.86 -4.40
C LEU A 229 6.01 -7.03 -5.85
N HIS A 230 5.28 -8.11 -6.14
CA HIS A 230 4.71 -8.37 -7.46
C HIS A 230 3.83 -7.22 -7.96
N HIS A 231 3.19 -6.44 -7.09
CA HIS A 231 2.42 -5.25 -7.47
C HIS A 231 3.25 -4.21 -8.25
N PHE A 232 4.53 -4.03 -7.92
CA PHE A 232 5.42 -3.15 -8.70
C PHE A 232 5.78 -3.71 -10.08
N ILE A 233 5.60 -5.01 -10.29
CA ILE A 233 5.87 -5.66 -11.57
C ILE A 233 4.65 -5.58 -12.46
N TYR A 234 3.48 -6.03 -11.99
CA TYR A 234 2.30 -6.13 -12.87
C TYR A 234 1.52 -4.81 -13.00
N THR A 235 1.37 -4.03 -11.92
CA THR A 235 0.45 -2.87 -11.91
C THR A 235 0.82 -1.84 -12.99
N PRO A 236 2.09 -1.48 -13.20
CA PRO A 236 2.45 -0.52 -14.25
C PRO A 236 2.30 -1.05 -15.68
N PHE A 237 2.25 -2.38 -15.88
CA PHE A 237 2.01 -2.99 -17.19
C PHE A 237 0.52 -3.15 -17.49
N GLU A 238 -0.29 -3.44 -16.48
CA GLU A 238 -1.74 -3.66 -16.65
C GLU A 238 -2.58 -2.39 -16.51
N PHE A 239 -2.16 -1.46 -15.64
CA PHE A 239 -2.93 -0.26 -15.28
C PHE A 239 -2.11 1.03 -15.40
N GLY A 240 -0.86 0.93 -15.85
CA GLY A 240 0.07 2.05 -15.94
C GLY A 240 0.70 2.17 -17.32
N PRO A 241 1.59 3.16 -17.50
CA PRO A 241 2.13 3.51 -18.80
C PRO A 241 3.26 2.59 -19.29
N ALA A 242 3.57 1.49 -18.60
CA ALA A 242 4.77 0.70 -18.90
C ALA A 242 4.67 -0.07 -20.23
N ALA A 243 3.46 -0.47 -20.64
CA ALA A 243 3.21 -1.15 -21.91
C ALA A 243 2.30 -0.34 -22.85
N VAL A 244 1.27 0.31 -22.31
CA VAL A 244 0.30 1.13 -23.04
C VAL A 244 0.08 2.42 -22.27
N ASN A 245 0.13 3.59 -22.93
CA ASN A 245 -0.10 4.87 -22.26
C ASN A 245 -1.54 4.92 -21.70
N GLY A 246 -1.68 4.91 -20.37
CA GLY A 246 -2.96 4.98 -19.67
C GLY A 246 -3.58 3.63 -19.27
N GLY A 247 -2.88 2.51 -19.53
CA GLY A 247 -3.42 1.15 -19.38
C GLY A 247 -4.05 0.64 -20.67
#